data_AF-A0A0A7PGP1-F1
#
_entry.id   AF-A0A0A7PGP1-F1
#
_cell.length_a   1.000
_cell.length_b   1.000
_cell.length_c   1.000
_cell.angle_alpha   90.00
_cell.angle_beta   90.00
_cell.angle_gamma   90.00
#
_symmetry.space_group_name_H-M   'P 1'
#
loop_
_entity.id
_entity.type
_entity.pdbx_description
1 polymer ?
#
loop_
_entity_poly.entity_id
_entity_poly.type
_entity_poly.pdbx_seq_one_letter_code
_entity_poly.pdbx_strand_id
1 'polypeptide(L)'
;MKKLVLLAALTALSACSQKAAESRDAAATPTETAAPAPTANPGTAPGSYDVKLADGTVASTVINADGTYVDTDATGKTVKKGKFAHKDGEDCFDPDGDEAEECWTLSPAAADGSFTATNPEGTTVTVTPKKS
;
A
#
# COMPACT_ATOMS: atom_id res chain seq x y z
N MET A 1 -53.72 18.92 8.88
CA MET A 1 -55.07 18.66 8.33
C MET A 1 -55.13 17.23 7.81
N LYS A 2 -56.16 16.49 8.26
CA LYS A 2 -56.81 15.24 7.80
C LYS A 2 -56.16 14.53 6.59
N LYS A 3 -56.01 13.19 6.53
CA LYS A 3 -57.00 12.11 6.77
C LYS A 3 -56.22 10.82 7.14
N LEU A 4 -56.38 10.21 8.31
CA LEU A 4 -57.37 9.16 8.67
C LEU A 4 -57.53 8.02 7.66
N VAL A 5 -57.29 6.78 8.12
CA VAL A 5 -58.14 5.55 8.06
C VAL A 5 -57.25 4.37 8.53
N LEU A 6 -57.45 3.81 9.74
CA LEU A 6 -58.34 2.68 10.12
C LEU A 6 -57.94 1.34 9.44
N LEU A 7 -57.94 0.15 10.06
CA LEU A 7 -58.23 -0.35 11.41
C LEU A 7 -57.94 -1.88 11.40
N ALA A 8 -57.54 -2.42 12.56
CA ALA A 8 -57.89 -3.74 13.13
C ALA A 8 -57.75 -5.06 12.33
N ALA A 9 -57.00 -6.01 12.92
CA ALA A 9 -57.57 -7.29 13.34
C ALA A 9 -56.68 -7.96 14.42
N LEU A 10 -57.25 -8.10 15.63
CA LEU A 10 -56.80 -9.00 16.68
C LEU A 10 -57.30 -10.44 16.41
N THR A 11 -56.79 -11.37 17.22
CA THR A 11 -57.12 -12.82 17.37
C THR A 11 -56.18 -13.73 16.57
N ALA A 12 -55.58 -14.79 17.13
CA ALA A 12 -55.88 -15.55 18.33
C ALA A 12 -54.60 -16.17 18.93
N LEU A 13 -54.53 -16.20 20.27
CA LEU A 13 -53.64 -17.06 21.03
C LEU A 13 -54.27 -18.46 21.05
N SER A 14 -53.73 -19.40 20.28
CA SER A 14 -54.07 -20.82 20.40
C SER A 14 -52.80 -21.63 20.67
N ALA A 15 -52.73 -22.13 21.90
CA ALA A 15 -51.79 -23.14 22.34
C ALA A 15 -51.87 -24.41 21.47
N CYS A 16 -50.70 -24.95 21.12
CA CYS A 16 -50.38 -26.36 20.94
C CYS A 16 -48.84 -26.41 20.83
N SER A 17 -48.10 -26.72 21.88
CA SER A 17 -47.90 -28.07 22.41
C SER A 17 -47.37 -29.02 21.33
N GLN A 18 -46.12 -29.46 21.54
CA GLN A 18 -45.55 -30.79 21.22
C GLN A 18 -44.20 -30.76 20.46
N LYS A 19 -43.13 -30.75 21.28
CA LYS A 19 -42.03 -31.73 21.28
C LYS A 19 -41.69 -32.40 19.93
N ALA A 20 -40.52 -32.07 19.40
CA ALA A 20 -39.52 -33.05 18.95
C ALA A 20 -38.20 -32.35 18.58
N ALA A 21 -37.11 -33.04 18.87
CA ALA A 21 -35.73 -32.60 18.80
C ALA A 21 -35.22 -32.31 17.38
N GLU A 22 -34.29 -31.36 17.27
CA GLU A 22 -33.08 -31.57 16.50
C GLU A 22 -31.96 -30.66 17.03
N SER A 23 -30.89 -31.28 17.52
CA SER A 23 -29.62 -30.62 17.78
C SER A 23 -29.11 -29.96 16.51
N ARG A 24 -28.96 -28.63 16.54
CA ARG A 24 -27.93 -27.92 15.77
C ARG A 24 -27.34 -26.84 16.67
N ASP A 25 -26.57 -27.31 17.63
CA ASP A 25 -25.60 -26.48 18.35
C ASP A 25 -24.50 -26.07 17.36
N ALA A 26 -24.22 -24.77 17.35
CA ALA A 26 -23.07 -24.11 16.77
C ALA A 26 -22.74 -24.47 15.30
N ALA A 27 -23.36 -23.71 14.37
CA ALA A 27 -22.62 -23.34 13.17
C ALA A 27 -21.37 -22.56 13.63
N ALA A 28 -20.23 -23.25 13.67
CA ALA A 28 -18.93 -22.62 13.83
C ALA A 28 -18.78 -21.58 12.72
N THR A 29 -18.90 -20.31 13.07
CA THR A 29 -18.43 -19.21 12.22
C THR A 29 -16.94 -19.48 11.99
N PRO A 30 -16.46 -19.59 10.73
CA PRO A 30 -15.04 -19.59 10.50
C PRO A 30 -14.54 -18.27 11.09
N THR A 31 -13.70 -18.35 12.12
CA THR A 31 -12.85 -17.22 12.46
C THR A 31 -11.95 -17.06 11.25
N GLU A 32 -12.31 -16.11 10.39
CA GLU A 32 -11.44 -15.61 9.34
C GLU A 32 -10.21 -15.06 10.06
N THR A 33 -9.15 -15.86 10.11
CA THR A 33 -7.82 -15.39 10.47
C THR A 33 -7.50 -14.26 9.52
N ALA A 34 -7.67 -13.02 9.99
CA ALA A 34 -7.29 -11.83 9.27
C ALA A 34 -5.82 -12.02 8.86
N ALA A 35 -5.58 -12.03 7.55
CA ALA A 35 -4.22 -12.08 7.02
C ALA A 35 -3.43 -10.92 7.64
N PRO A 36 -2.19 -11.14 8.08
CA PRO A 36 -1.37 -10.06 8.60
C PRO A 36 -1.29 -8.94 7.56
N ALA A 37 -1.48 -7.69 8.01
CA ALA A 37 -1.29 -6.54 7.15
C ALA A 37 0.11 -6.58 6.52
N PRO A 38 0.27 -6.18 5.25
CA PRO A 38 1.58 -6.13 4.62
C PRO A 38 2.51 -5.26 5.47
N THR A 39 3.71 -5.75 5.75
CA THR A 39 4.72 -4.99 6.49
C THR A 39 5.12 -3.77 5.66
N ALA A 40 4.95 -2.57 6.21
CA ALA A 40 5.38 -1.34 5.58
C ALA A 40 6.89 -1.37 5.31
N ASN A 41 7.31 -0.83 4.17
CA ASN A 41 8.73 -0.70 3.86
C ASN A 41 9.32 0.43 4.72
N PRO A 42 10.43 0.20 5.46
CA PRO A 42 11.00 1.19 6.38
C PRO A 42 11.75 2.34 5.67
N GLY A 43 11.71 2.39 4.34
CA GLY A 43 12.42 3.37 3.52
C GLY A 43 13.69 2.82 2.91
N THR A 44 14.19 3.49 1.87
CA THR A 44 15.42 3.08 1.19
C THR A 44 16.66 3.54 1.95
N ALA A 45 17.53 2.59 2.29
CA ALA A 45 18.81 2.89 2.94
C ALA A 45 19.78 3.63 1.99
N PRO A 46 20.85 4.25 2.50
CA PRO A 46 21.95 4.70 1.65
C PRO A 46 22.57 3.53 0.87
N GLY A 47 22.86 3.74 -0.41
CA GLY A 47 23.35 2.71 -1.31
C GLY A 47 23.26 3.09 -2.78
N SER A 48 23.54 2.14 -3.66
CA SER A 48 23.36 2.28 -5.11
C SER A 48 22.27 1.32 -5.58
N TYR A 49 21.39 1.81 -6.46
CA TYR A 49 20.19 1.11 -6.87
C TYR A 49 20.05 1.16 -8.39
N ASP A 50 19.58 0.06 -8.98
CA ASP A 50 19.01 0.06 -10.32
C ASP A 50 17.52 0.40 -10.23
N VAL A 51 17.09 1.34 -11.08
CA VAL A 51 15.69 1.78 -11.17
C VAL A 51 15.16 1.42 -12.54
N LYS A 52 14.32 0.40 -12.60
CA LYS A 52 13.69 -0.06 -13.84
C LYS A 52 12.36 0.64 -14.03
N LEU A 53 12.27 1.41 -15.11
CA LEU A 53 11.08 2.10 -15.58
C LEU A 53 10.08 1.12 -16.24
N ALA A 54 8.85 1.57 -16.44
CA ALA A 54 7.79 0.76 -17.04
C ALA A 54 8.09 0.30 -18.49
N ASP A 55 8.88 1.08 -19.23
CA ASP A 55 9.33 0.76 -20.60
C ASP A 55 10.51 -0.23 -20.62
N GLY A 56 11.02 -0.64 -19.46
CA GLY A 56 12.17 -1.53 -19.31
C GLY A 56 13.52 -0.81 -19.30
N THR A 57 13.56 0.50 -19.49
CA THR A 57 14.78 1.31 -19.33
C THR A 57 15.26 1.20 -17.88
N VAL A 58 16.57 1.02 -17.69
CA VAL A 58 17.20 0.97 -16.36
C VAL A 58 18.05 2.21 -16.18
N ALA A 59 17.65 3.03 -15.21
CA ALA A 59 18.45 4.14 -14.68
C ALA A 59 19.14 3.68 -13.39
N SER A 60 19.93 4.55 -12.77
CA SER A 60 20.51 4.28 -11.46
C SER A 60 20.35 5.47 -10.54
N THR A 61 20.11 5.17 -9.26
CA THR A 61 20.04 6.14 -8.18
C THR A 61 21.08 5.77 -7.13
N VAL A 62 21.86 6.76 -6.69
CA VAL A 62 22.73 6.64 -5.53
C VAL A 62 22.14 7.50 -4.42
N ILE A 63 21.86 6.89 -3.27
CA ILE A 63 21.45 7.58 -2.04
C ILE A 63 22.65 7.61 -1.11
N ASN A 64 23.11 8.81 -0.77
CA ASN A 64 24.24 9.02 0.11
C ASN A 64 23.80 9.07 1.58
N ALA A 65 24.72 8.69 2.48
CA ALA A 65 24.46 8.70 3.91
C ALA A 65 24.21 10.10 4.50
N ASP A 66 24.54 11.16 3.77
CA ASP A 66 24.29 12.55 4.15
C ASP A 66 22.88 13.05 3.77
N GLY A 67 22.04 12.18 3.22
CA GLY A 67 20.69 12.54 2.77
C GLY A 67 20.68 13.26 1.42
N THR A 68 21.72 13.12 0.60
CA THR A 68 21.71 13.53 -0.80
C THR A 68 21.49 12.34 -1.74
N TYR A 69 21.04 12.61 -2.96
CA TYR A 69 20.96 11.58 -4.00
C TYR A 69 21.50 12.08 -5.34
N VAL A 70 21.83 11.13 -6.22
CA VAL A 70 22.18 11.37 -7.62
C VAL A 70 21.50 10.32 -8.49
N ASP A 71 20.77 10.76 -9.50
CA ASP A 71 20.23 9.91 -10.55
C ASP A 71 21.08 10.01 -11.82
N THR A 72 21.36 8.86 -12.41
CA THR A 72 22.03 8.72 -13.69
C THR A 72 21.15 7.95 -14.66
N ASP A 73 21.09 8.41 -15.92
CA ASP A 73 20.40 7.68 -16.98
C ASP A 73 21.14 6.37 -17.35
N ALA A 74 20.57 5.61 -18.28
CA ALA A 74 21.13 4.35 -18.77
C ALA A 74 22.54 4.49 -19.41
N THR A 75 22.96 5.71 -19.78
CA THR A 75 24.30 5.99 -20.33
C THR A 75 25.31 6.34 -19.24
N GLY A 76 24.87 6.44 -17.98
CA GLY A 76 25.68 6.86 -16.84
C GLY A 76 25.82 8.37 -16.69
N LYS A 77 25.07 9.16 -17.46
CA LYS A 77 25.08 10.62 -17.33
C LYS A 77 24.15 11.02 -16.19
N THR A 78 24.63 11.91 -15.31
CA THR A 78 23.79 12.52 -14.28
C THR A 78 22.63 13.31 -14.93
N VAL A 79 21.42 13.00 -14.48
CA VAL A 79 20.18 13.65 -14.91
C VAL A 79 19.51 14.41 -13.78
N LYS A 80 19.69 13.96 -12.53
CA LYS A 80 19.10 14.60 -11.36
C LYS A 80 20.02 14.45 -10.14
N LYS A 81 19.91 15.38 -9.20
CA LYS A 81 20.50 15.28 -7.86
C LYS A 81 19.73 16.20 -6.91
N GLY A 82 19.84 15.94 -5.62
CA GLY A 82 19.13 16.74 -4.63
C GLY A 82 19.22 16.15 -3.23
N LYS A 83 18.18 16.37 -2.43
CA LYS A 83 18.01 15.78 -1.10
C LYS A 83 17.07 14.58 -1.15
N PHE A 84 17.35 13.63 -0.28
CA PHE A 84 16.58 12.43 -0.07
C PHE A 84 16.20 12.35 1.40
N ALA A 85 14.93 12.07 1.67
CA ALA A 85 14.46 11.80 3.02
C ALA A 85 13.29 10.81 2.99
N HIS A 86 13.26 9.90 3.96
CA HIS A 86 12.09 9.08 4.22
C HIS A 86 11.13 9.86 5.14
N LYS A 87 9.91 10.14 4.67
CA LYS A 87 8.88 10.91 5.39
C LYS A 87 7.56 10.17 5.32
N ASP A 88 6.89 10.01 6.46
CA ASP A 88 5.53 9.44 6.53
C ASP A 88 5.35 8.07 5.83
N GLY A 89 6.40 7.25 5.76
CA GLY A 89 6.37 5.94 5.10
C GLY A 89 6.69 5.97 3.61
N GLU A 90 7.08 7.14 3.08
CA GLU A 90 7.42 7.38 1.68
C GLU A 90 8.86 7.85 1.52
N ASP A 91 9.43 7.58 0.35
CA ASP A 91 10.73 8.10 -0.03
C ASP A 91 10.57 9.38 -0.84
N CYS A 92 11.00 10.50 -0.27
CA CYS A 92 10.86 11.83 -0.86
C CYS A 92 12.19 12.31 -1.46
N PHE A 93 12.13 12.69 -2.73
CA PHE A 93 13.23 13.25 -3.50
C PHE A 93 12.95 14.72 -3.77
N ASP A 94 13.80 15.60 -3.22
CA ASP A 94 13.75 17.06 -3.40
C ASP A 94 14.90 17.48 -4.31
N PRO A 95 14.65 17.70 -5.61
CA PRO A 95 15.71 18.00 -6.57
C PRO A 95 16.34 19.37 -6.33
N ASP A 96 17.64 19.50 -6.59
CA ASP A 96 18.27 20.82 -6.64
C ASP A 96 17.62 21.66 -7.76
N GLY A 97 17.16 22.87 -7.46
CA GLY A 97 16.57 23.80 -8.42
C GLY A 97 15.17 24.26 -8.02
N ASP A 98 14.31 24.50 -9.01
CA ASP A 98 12.92 24.96 -8.80
C ASP A 98 11.89 23.81 -8.94
N GLU A 99 12.35 22.57 -9.14
CA GLU A 99 11.47 21.41 -9.20
C GLU A 99 10.91 21.08 -7.81
N ALA A 100 9.64 20.68 -7.75
CA ALA A 100 9.03 20.30 -6.48
C ALA A 100 9.53 18.93 -5.99
N GLU A 101 9.52 18.75 -4.67
CA GLU A 101 9.73 17.45 -4.04
C GLU A 101 8.66 16.45 -4.48
N GLU A 102 9.09 15.21 -4.73
CA GLU A 102 8.21 14.10 -5.09
C GLU A 102 8.42 12.94 -4.11
N CYS A 103 7.33 12.51 -3.46
CA CYS A 103 7.31 11.40 -2.49
C CYS A 103 6.73 10.13 -3.11
N TRP A 104 7.42 9.02 -2.91
CA TRP A 104 7.09 7.73 -3.50
C TRP A 104 6.64 6.74 -2.43
N THR A 105 5.43 6.19 -2.60
CA THR A 105 4.94 5.09 -1.77
C THR A 105 5.68 3.80 -2.12
N LEU A 106 6.10 3.04 -1.11
CA LEU A 106 6.93 1.86 -1.28
C LEU A 106 6.15 0.57 -1.00
N SER A 107 6.26 -0.43 -1.88
CA SER A 107 5.83 -1.79 -1.56
C SER A 107 6.75 -2.43 -0.53
N PRO A 108 6.29 -3.49 0.18
CA PRO A 108 7.20 -4.35 0.93
C PRO A 108 8.33 -4.85 0.02
N ALA A 109 9.54 -4.94 0.56
CA ALA A 109 10.68 -5.46 -0.18
C ALA A 109 10.58 -6.99 -0.35
N ALA A 110 10.99 -7.48 -1.51
CA ALA A 110 11.17 -8.89 -1.81
C ALA A 110 12.43 -9.45 -1.12
N ALA A 111 12.63 -10.76 -1.21
CA ALA A 111 13.76 -11.45 -0.58
C ALA A 111 15.14 -11.00 -1.09
N ASP A 112 15.22 -10.45 -2.29
CA ASP A 112 16.43 -9.86 -2.88
C ASP A 112 16.59 -8.37 -2.55
N GLY A 113 15.68 -7.80 -1.77
CA GLY A 113 15.65 -6.39 -1.41
C GLY A 113 15.00 -5.49 -2.46
N SER A 114 14.52 -6.03 -3.59
CA SER A 114 13.80 -5.24 -4.59
C SER A 114 12.40 -4.85 -4.12
N PHE A 115 11.91 -3.69 -4.54
CA PHE A 115 10.55 -3.23 -4.24
C PHE A 115 10.01 -2.35 -5.38
N THR A 116 8.70 -2.14 -5.38
CA THR A 116 8.05 -1.19 -6.27
C THR A 116 7.90 0.14 -5.55
N ALA A 117 8.30 1.23 -6.20
CA ALA A 117 7.99 2.59 -5.77
C ALA A 117 6.91 3.17 -6.69
N THR A 118 5.93 3.86 -6.12
CA THR A 118 4.82 4.50 -6.86
C THR A 118 4.75 5.98 -6.53
N ASN A 119 4.76 6.85 -7.53
CA ASN A 119 4.62 8.29 -7.32
C ASN A 119 3.14 8.71 -7.17
N PRO A 120 2.85 9.98 -6.82
CA PRO A 120 1.47 10.45 -6.61
C PRO A 120 0.60 10.39 -7.88
N GLU A 121 1.20 10.37 -9.07
CA GLU A 121 0.51 10.24 -10.35
C GLU A 121 0.22 8.77 -10.75
N GLY A 122 0.69 7.80 -9.94
CA GLY A 122 0.51 6.37 -10.18
C GLY A 122 1.57 5.74 -11.10
N THR A 123 2.63 6.48 -11.44
CA THR A 123 3.79 5.92 -12.14
C THR A 123 4.54 4.99 -11.21
N THR A 124 4.91 3.80 -11.72
CA THR A 124 5.62 2.78 -10.94
C THR A 124 7.00 2.51 -11.51
N VAL A 125 7.96 2.27 -10.62
CA VAL A 125 9.30 1.78 -10.94
C VAL A 125 9.66 0.61 -10.05
N THR A 126 10.51 -0.29 -10.54
CA THR A 126 11.13 -1.32 -9.71
C THR A 126 12.51 -0.85 -9.29
N VAL A 127 12.75 -0.80 -7.98
CA VAL A 127 14.02 -0.44 -7.39
C VAL A 127 14.72 -1.70 -6.89
N THR A 128 15.97 -1.92 -7.31
CA THR A 128 16.77 -3.08 -6.92
C THR A 128 18.11 -2.63 -6.36
N PRO A 129 18.49 -3.03 -5.13
CA PRO A 129 19.82 -2.75 -4.60
C PRO A 129 20.91 -3.37 -5.48
N LYS A 130 21.92 -2.59 -5.85
CA LYS A 130 23.12 -3.12 -6.52
C LYS A 130 23.94 -3.92 -5.52
N LYS A 131 24.32 -5.13 -5.90
CA LYS A 131 25.27 -5.93 -5.11
C LYS A 131 26.64 -5.23 -5.14
N SER A 132 27.19 -4.98 -3.95
CA SER A 132 28.57 -4.48 -3.79
C SER A 132 29.59 -5.59 -3.99
#